data_AF-A0AB39E480-F1
#
_entry.id   AF-A0AB39E480-F1
#
_cell.length_a   1.000
_cell.length_b   1.000
_cell.length_c   1.000
_cell.angle_alpha   90.00
_cell.angle_beta   90.00
_cell.angle_gamma   90.00
#
_symmetry.space_group_name_H-M   'P 1'
#
loop_
_entity.id
_entity.type
_entity.pdbx_description
1 polymer ?
#
loop_
_entity_poly.entity_id
_entity_poly.type
_entity_poly.pdbx_seq_one_letter_code
_entity_poly.pdbx_strand_id
1 'polypeptide(L)'
;MKHERHAQDRLRADELRRQDLEQSKQNDLQSARGHHHDPAFYDRLDLTGPALESDPPEERFLISIYGERWTPEDREAGQFSEGTAEIERETVDANELQRIGQDYGLDLPSASDPRHTPYLWFSSSAPREDQEYFEQGVHKYYSLHIHEVNGHRPEPADIQRIADLIGVRFDHPMQLEPPAHEQEGPDLCL
;
A
#
# COMPACT_ATOMS: atom_id res chain seq x y z
N MET A 1 -20.17 8.00 68.02
CA MET A 1 -18.92 8.78 67.86
C MET A 1 -17.67 7.97 67.46
N LYS A 2 -17.46 6.70 67.87
CA LYS A 2 -16.26 5.93 67.44
C LYS A 2 -16.29 5.43 65.98
N HIS A 3 -17.47 5.23 65.39
CA HIS A 3 -17.63 4.70 64.04
C HIS A 3 -17.40 5.72 62.92
N GLU A 4 -17.73 7.00 63.12
CA GLU A 4 -17.47 8.07 62.12
C GLU A 4 -15.98 8.34 61.92
N ARG A 5 -15.19 8.26 63.01
CA ARG A 5 -13.75 8.50 62.97
C ARG A 5 -13.03 7.48 62.09
N HIS A 6 -13.43 6.21 62.19
CA HIS A 6 -12.90 5.13 61.37
C HIS A 6 -13.30 5.23 59.88
N ALA A 7 -14.46 5.80 59.58
CA ALA A 7 -14.87 6.06 58.19
C ALA A 7 -14.07 7.21 57.57
N GLN A 8 -13.82 8.28 58.33
CA GLN A 8 -12.97 9.41 57.90
C GLN A 8 -11.51 9.00 57.70
N ASP A 9 -10.97 8.16 58.58
CA ASP A 9 -9.59 7.65 58.43
C ASP A 9 -9.42 6.76 57.20
N ARG A 10 -10.43 5.95 56.85
CA ARG A 10 -10.41 5.15 55.60
C ARG A 10 -10.45 6.03 54.35
N LEU A 11 -11.30 7.07 54.34
CA LEU A 11 -11.39 7.99 53.20
C LEU A 11 -10.06 8.75 52.98
N ARG A 12 -9.42 9.21 54.06
CA ARG A 12 -8.10 9.85 53.99
C ARG A 12 -7.02 8.91 53.49
N ALA A 13 -7.03 7.64 53.93
CA ALA A 13 -6.04 6.66 53.47
C ALA A 13 -6.19 6.34 51.98
N ASP A 14 -7.41 6.27 51.46
CA ASP A 14 -7.66 6.06 50.03
C ASP A 14 -7.30 7.29 49.18
N GLU A 15 -7.50 8.50 49.71
CA GLU A 15 -7.12 9.75 49.04
C GLU A 15 -5.59 9.92 48.97
N LEU A 16 -4.88 9.59 50.05
CA LEU A 16 -3.41 9.52 50.08
C LEU A 16 -2.86 8.53 49.05
N ARG A 17 -3.45 7.33 48.96
CA ARG A 17 -3.04 6.33 47.94
C ARG A 17 -3.28 6.83 46.52
N ARG A 18 -4.35 7.58 46.27
CA ARG A 18 -4.64 8.14 44.95
C ARG A 18 -3.63 9.22 44.57
N GLN A 19 -3.29 10.12 45.51
CA GLN A 19 -2.26 11.14 45.28
C GLN A 19 -0.90 10.51 45.00
N ASP A 20 -0.51 9.47 45.74
CA ASP A 20 0.77 8.79 45.54
C ASP A 20 0.83 8.10 44.16
N LEU A 21 -0.28 7.49 43.73
CA LEU A 21 -0.38 6.91 42.38
C LEU A 21 -0.32 7.95 41.26
N GLU A 22 -0.98 9.10 41.44
CA GLU A 22 -0.95 10.21 40.49
C GLU A 22 0.45 10.84 40.41
N GLN A 23 1.12 10.99 41.55
CA GLN A 23 2.47 11.53 41.61
C GLN A 23 3.50 10.56 41.00
N SER A 24 3.35 9.25 41.20
CA SER A 24 4.15 8.23 40.51
C SER A 24 3.94 8.29 39.00
N LYS A 25 2.69 8.41 38.52
CA LYS A 25 2.40 8.53 37.09
C LYS A 25 2.97 9.80 36.48
N GLN A 26 2.94 10.92 37.20
CA GLN A 26 3.55 12.17 36.76
C GLN A 26 5.08 12.07 36.69
N ASN A 27 5.71 11.42 37.67
CA ASN A 27 7.16 11.16 37.65
C ASN A 27 7.59 10.22 36.51
N ASP A 28 6.79 9.19 36.21
CA ASP A 28 7.04 8.29 35.07
C ASP A 28 6.90 9.03 33.73
N LEU A 29 5.88 9.88 33.59
CA LEU A 29 5.68 10.70 32.39
C LEU A 29 6.79 11.77 32.22
N GLN A 30 7.31 12.33 33.32
CA GLN A 30 8.46 13.24 33.27
C GLN A 30 9.77 12.51 32.95
N SER A 31 9.96 11.29 33.47
CA SER A 31 11.13 10.45 33.15
C SER A 31 11.12 10.00 31.69
N ALA A 32 9.96 9.69 31.12
CA ALA A 32 9.81 9.36 29.70
C ALA A 32 10.07 10.57 28.76
N ARG A 33 9.77 11.79 29.23
CA ARG A 33 10.10 13.04 28.51
C ARG A 33 11.55 13.49 28.66
N GLY A 34 12.30 12.88 29.58
CA GLY A 34 13.68 13.22 29.95
C GLY A 34 14.76 12.45 29.19
N HIS A 35 14.41 11.63 28.19
CA HIS A 35 15.40 11.15 27.21
C HIS A 35 15.82 12.33 26.34
N HIS A 36 16.73 13.12 26.88
CA HIS A 36 17.49 14.14 26.18
C HIS A 36 18.12 13.53 24.94
N HIS A 37 17.48 13.71 23.79
CA HIS A 37 18.13 13.61 22.50
C HIS A 37 19.05 14.85 22.40
N ASP A 38 20.21 14.78 23.05
CA ASP A 38 21.25 15.80 22.94
C ASP A 38 21.95 15.58 21.59
N PRO A 39 21.72 16.44 20.58
CA PRO A 39 22.33 16.26 19.26
C PRO A 39 23.86 16.36 19.33
N ALA A 40 24.38 17.12 20.31
CA ALA A 40 25.81 17.33 20.50
C ALA A 40 26.51 16.12 21.14
N PHE A 41 25.76 15.15 21.68
CA PHE A 41 26.33 13.90 22.18
C PHE A 41 26.80 13.00 21.02
N TYR A 42 26.04 12.95 19.92
CA TYR A 42 26.36 12.14 18.74
C TYR A 42 27.44 12.77 17.87
N ASP A 43 27.43 14.11 17.73
CA ASP A 43 28.51 14.86 17.06
C ASP A 43 29.87 14.65 17.74
N ARG A 44 29.92 14.60 19.08
CA ARG A 44 31.18 14.37 19.82
C ARG A 44 31.73 12.95 19.69
N LEU A 45 30.88 11.99 19.34
CA LEU A 45 31.28 10.60 19.20
C LEU A 45 31.65 10.25 17.75
N ASP A 46 31.58 11.20 16.81
CA ASP A 46 31.76 10.96 15.36
C ASP A 46 30.89 9.79 14.86
N LEU A 47 29.74 9.61 15.52
CA LEU A 47 28.72 8.60 15.25
C LEU A 47 27.59 9.19 14.40
N THR A 48 27.85 10.27 13.66
CA THR A 48 27.07 10.60 12.47
C THR A 48 27.25 9.43 11.51
N GLY A 49 26.38 8.43 11.66
CA GLY A 49 26.14 7.43 10.63
C GLY A 49 25.96 8.13 9.29
N PRO A 50 26.26 7.45 8.16
CA PRO A 50 26.23 8.08 6.85
C PRO A 50 24.96 8.90 6.77
N ALA A 51 25.13 10.21 6.55
CA ALA A 51 24.04 11.17 6.47
C ALA A 51 22.88 10.48 5.80
N LEU A 52 21.71 10.41 6.46
CA LEU A 52 20.49 9.87 5.85
C LEU A 52 20.46 10.49 4.45
N GLU A 53 20.79 9.68 3.44
CA GLU A 53 20.57 10.06 2.08
C GLU A 53 19.09 10.42 2.05
N SER A 54 18.79 11.65 1.65
CA SER A 54 17.44 12.16 1.54
C SER A 54 16.53 11.02 1.10
N ASP A 55 15.46 10.74 1.86
CA ASP A 55 14.48 9.72 1.50
C ASP A 55 14.31 9.77 -0.03
N PRO A 56 14.52 8.64 -0.75
CA PRO A 56 14.30 8.64 -2.18
C PRO A 56 12.91 9.22 -2.44
N PRO A 57 12.74 10.07 -3.46
CA PRO A 57 11.48 10.75 -3.68
C PRO A 57 10.35 9.73 -3.60
N GLU A 58 9.42 9.93 -2.67
CA GLU A 58 8.29 9.03 -2.46
C GLU A 58 7.63 8.76 -3.82
N GLU A 59 7.72 7.52 -4.28
CA GLU A 59 7.14 7.13 -5.56
C GLU A 59 5.63 7.30 -5.50
N ARG A 60 5.08 7.98 -6.51
CA ARG A 60 3.64 8.25 -6.60
C ARG A 60 3.06 7.61 -7.84
N PHE A 61 1.92 6.97 -7.69
CA PHE A 61 1.22 6.27 -8.74
C PHE A 61 -0.18 6.85 -8.86
N LEU A 62 -0.58 7.24 -10.08
CA LEU A 62 -1.96 7.61 -10.36
C LEU A 62 -2.72 6.38 -10.83
N ILE A 63 -3.71 5.93 -10.07
CA ILE A 63 -4.36 4.64 -10.29
C ILE A 63 -5.88 4.74 -10.42
N SER A 64 -6.48 3.74 -11.07
CA SER A 64 -7.91 3.45 -11.01
C SER A 64 -8.14 1.97 -10.77
N ILE A 65 -9.16 1.61 -9.99
CA ILE A 65 -9.60 0.23 -9.80
C ILE A 65 -11.05 0.12 -10.25
N TYR A 66 -11.30 -0.88 -11.09
CA TYR A 66 -12.63 -1.22 -11.59
C TYR A 66 -13.01 -2.60 -11.05
N GLY A 67 -14.21 -2.71 -10.49
CA GLY A 67 -14.82 -3.95 -10.05
C GLY A 67 -15.89 -4.41 -11.03
N GLU A 68 -15.79 -5.65 -11.49
CA GLU A 68 -16.82 -6.31 -12.28
C GLU A 68 -17.62 -7.26 -11.39
N ARG A 69 -18.93 -7.05 -11.32
CA ARG A 69 -19.84 -7.88 -10.54
C ARG A 69 -20.57 -8.85 -11.46
N TRP A 70 -20.46 -10.13 -11.16
CA TRP A 70 -21.04 -11.22 -11.94
C TRP A 70 -22.04 -11.98 -11.07
N THR A 71 -23.32 -11.78 -11.33
CA THR A 71 -24.39 -12.60 -10.76
C THR A 71 -24.39 -14.01 -11.35
N PRO A 72 -25.07 -14.99 -10.73
CA PRO A 72 -25.27 -16.30 -11.34
C PRO A 72 -25.84 -16.22 -12.75
N GLU A 73 -26.78 -15.31 -12.99
CA GLU A 73 -27.41 -15.08 -14.29
C GLU A 73 -26.41 -14.51 -15.32
N ASP A 74 -25.56 -13.55 -14.92
CA ASP A 74 -24.52 -12.98 -15.78
C ASP A 74 -23.51 -14.04 -16.22
N ARG A 75 -23.19 -14.98 -15.33
CA ARG A 75 -22.28 -16.10 -15.63
C ARG A 75 -22.89 -17.08 -16.61
N GLU A 76 -24.19 -17.33 -16.54
CA GLU A 76 -24.91 -18.14 -17.54
C GLU A 76 -24.97 -17.43 -18.90
N ALA A 77 -25.12 -16.10 -18.90
CA ALA A 77 -25.13 -15.29 -20.10
C ALA A 77 -23.73 -15.07 -20.71
N GLY A 78 -22.66 -15.23 -19.92
CA GLY A 78 -21.28 -15.00 -20.32
C GLY A 78 -20.89 -13.51 -20.41
N GLN A 79 -21.67 -12.62 -19.79
CA GLN A 79 -21.42 -11.18 -19.80
C GLN A 79 -21.87 -10.57 -18.48
N PHE A 80 -21.03 -9.75 -17.84
CA PHE A 80 -21.41 -8.99 -16.66
C PHE A 80 -22.33 -7.82 -17.01
N SER A 81 -23.28 -7.55 -16.12
CA SER A 81 -24.24 -6.46 -16.26
C SER A 81 -23.85 -5.21 -15.46
N GLU A 82 -23.00 -5.34 -14.44
CA GLU A 82 -22.64 -4.25 -13.54
C GLU A 82 -21.12 -4.12 -13.33
N GLY A 83 -20.60 -2.94 -13.68
CA GLY A 83 -19.22 -2.53 -13.42
C GLY A 83 -19.20 -1.30 -12.50
N THR A 84 -18.25 -1.27 -11.57
CA THR A 84 -18.11 -0.20 -10.57
C THR A 84 -16.69 0.34 -10.58
N ALA A 85 -16.52 1.64 -10.37
CA ALA A 85 -15.21 2.24 -10.12
C ALA A 85 -15.01 2.27 -8.59
N GLU A 86 -14.11 1.42 -8.10
CA GLU A 86 -13.75 1.35 -6.68
C GLU A 86 -12.83 2.51 -6.30
N ILE A 87 -11.88 2.83 -7.19
CA ILE A 87 -10.96 3.95 -7.09
C ILE A 87 -10.88 4.63 -8.45
N GLU A 88 -11.00 5.95 -8.51
CA GLU A 88 -10.91 6.70 -9.76
C GLU A 88 -9.83 7.79 -9.69
N ARG A 89 -8.75 7.59 -10.46
CA ARG A 89 -7.65 8.55 -10.63
C ARG A 89 -7.10 9.07 -9.30
N GLU A 90 -6.83 8.15 -8.38
CA GLU A 90 -6.25 8.49 -7.07
C GLU A 90 -4.74 8.40 -7.12
N THR A 91 -4.06 9.34 -6.47
CA THR A 91 -2.60 9.30 -6.33
C THR A 91 -2.24 8.56 -5.04
N VAL A 92 -1.53 7.46 -5.16
CA VAL A 92 -1.11 6.60 -4.04
C VAL A 92 0.41 6.47 -4.00
N ASP A 93 0.96 6.20 -2.83
CA ASP A 93 2.38 5.86 -2.69
C ASP A 93 2.63 4.35 -2.89
N ALA A 94 3.90 3.93 -2.88
CA ALA A 94 4.27 2.53 -3.07
C ALA A 94 3.72 1.57 -1.99
N ASN A 95 3.63 2.00 -0.73
CA ASN A 95 3.10 1.16 0.35
C ASN A 95 1.59 0.96 0.17
N GLU A 96 0.90 2.05 -0.18
CA GLU A 96 -0.54 2.00 -0.43
C GLU A 96 -0.87 1.18 -1.67
N LEU A 97 -0.08 1.32 -2.75
CA LEU A 97 -0.23 0.49 -3.94
C LEU A 97 -0.02 -1.01 -3.65
N GLN A 98 0.96 -1.36 -2.82
CA GLN A 98 1.14 -2.74 -2.36
C GLN A 98 -0.07 -3.25 -1.58
N ARG A 99 -0.58 -2.45 -0.65
CA ARG A 99 -1.76 -2.79 0.16
C ARG A 99 -2.98 -3.02 -0.72
N ILE A 100 -3.20 -2.14 -1.69
CA ILE A 100 -4.24 -2.26 -2.71
C ILE A 100 -4.10 -3.55 -3.52
N GLY A 101 -2.88 -3.90 -3.95
CA GLY A 101 -2.61 -5.15 -4.66
C GLY A 101 -3.10 -6.38 -3.88
N GLN A 102 -2.85 -6.39 -2.57
CA GLN A 102 -3.28 -7.46 -1.68
C GLN A 102 -4.78 -7.44 -1.42
N ASP A 103 -5.34 -6.28 -1.11
CA ASP A 103 -6.75 -6.10 -0.74
C ASP A 103 -7.70 -6.48 -1.89
N TYR A 104 -7.30 -6.21 -3.13
CA TYR A 104 -8.07 -6.52 -4.34
C TYR A 104 -7.63 -7.80 -5.04
N GLY A 105 -6.64 -8.53 -4.50
CA GLY A 105 -6.21 -9.84 -5.02
C GLY A 105 -5.67 -9.78 -6.45
N LEU A 106 -4.92 -8.73 -6.79
CA LEU A 106 -4.36 -8.54 -8.13
C LEU A 106 -3.17 -9.47 -8.33
N ASP A 107 -3.28 -10.39 -9.28
CA ASP A 107 -2.30 -11.48 -9.48
C ASP A 107 -1.93 -11.73 -10.94
N LEU A 108 -2.63 -11.10 -11.88
CA LEU A 108 -2.37 -11.23 -13.31
C LEU A 108 -1.98 -9.89 -13.95
N PRO A 109 -0.94 -9.85 -14.77
CA PRO A 109 -0.73 -8.76 -15.70
C PRO A 109 -1.69 -8.92 -16.88
N SER A 110 -2.46 -7.87 -17.18
CA SER A 110 -3.43 -7.89 -18.29
C SER A 110 -2.77 -7.56 -19.64
N ALA A 111 -1.58 -6.96 -19.64
CA ALA A 111 -0.83 -6.65 -20.86
C ALA A 111 0.05 -7.83 -21.31
N SER A 112 -0.16 -8.29 -22.55
CA SER A 112 0.70 -9.30 -23.20
C SER A 112 2.06 -8.76 -23.63
N ASP A 113 2.21 -7.44 -23.81
CA ASP A 113 3.51 -6.79 -24.06
C ASP A 113 3.49 -5.28 -23.70
N PRO A 114 4.26 -4.84 -22.68
CA PRO A 114 4.50 -3.43 -22.33
C PRO A 114 4.78 -2.48 -23.48
N ARG A 115 5.48 -2.98 -24.52
CA ARG A 115 6.04 -2.18 -25.60
C ARG A 115 4.98 -1.77 -26.62
N HIS A 116 3.84 -2.45 -26.60
CA HIS A 116 2.77 -2.28 -27.59
C HIS A 116 1.48 -1.72 -26.98
N THR A 117 1.33 -1.75 -25.65
CA THR A 117 0.18 -1.17 -24.95
C THR A 117 0.62 -0.06 -24.01
N PRO A 118 0.23 1.20 -24.25
CA PRO A 118 0.60 2.34 -23.41
C PRO A 118 -0.14 2.37 -22.06
N TYR A 119 -0.86 1.31 -21.72
CA TYR A 119 -1.70 1.20 -20.54
C TYR A 119 -1.23 0.02 -19.71
N LEU A 120 -0.95 0.27 -18.44
CA LEU A 120 -0.48 -0.75 -17.50
C LEU A 120 -1.67 -1.25 -16.68
N TRP A 121 -2.08 -2.48 -16.94
CA TRP A 121 -3.24 -3.11 -16.31
C TRP A 121 -2.86 -4.38 -15.56
N PHE A 122 -3.46 -4.56 -14.38
CA PHE A 122 -3.41 -5.79 -13.59
C PHE A 122 -4.84 -6.21 -13.25
N SER A 123 -5.09 -7.51 -13.13
CA SER A 123 -6.41 -8.04 -12.79
C SER A 123 -6.32 -9.16 -11.77
N SER A 124 -7.43 -9.42 -11.09
CA SER A 124 -7.61 -10.58 -10.22
C SER A 124 -8.04 -11.80 -11.04
N SER A 125 -7.36 -12.93 -10.89
CA SER A 125 -7.73 -14.21 -11.53
C SER A 125 -8.89 -14.91 -10.83
N ALA A 126 -9.04 -14.66 -9.53
CA ALA A 126 -10.06 -15.26 -8.69
C ALA A 126 -11.06 -14.20 -8.20
N PRO A 127 -12.34 -14.57 -8.04
CA PRO A 127 -13.33 -13.68 -7.47
C PRO A 127 -13.03 -13.45 -5.99
N ARG A 128 -13.42 -12.28 -5.48
CA ARG A 128 -13.37 -12.01 -4.04
C ARG A 128 -14.30 -12.93 -3.26
N GLU A 129 -13.75 -13.68 -2.31
CA GLU A 129 -14.48 -14.59 -1.42
C GLU A 129 -15.06 -13.85 -0.20
N ASP A 130 -15.96 -12.90 -0.43
CA ASP A 130 -16.67 -12.17 0.62
C ASP A 130 -18.03 -12.83 0.97
N GLN A 131 -18.78 -12.25 1.92
CA GLN A 131 -20.11 -12.77 2.29
C GLN A 131 -21.05 -12.88 1.08
N GLU A 132 -20.97 -11.95 0.13
CA GLU A 132 -21.84 -11.92 -1.03
C GLU A 132 -21.53 -13.04 -2.02
N TYR A 133 -20.25 -13.39 -2.16
CA TYR A 133 -19.83 -14.58 -2.89
C TYR A 133 -20.47 -15.85 -2.32
N PHE A 134 -20.41 -16.05 -1.00
CA PHE A 134 -20.92 -17.28 -0.38
C PHE A 134 -22.44 -17.32 -0.26
N GLU A 135 -23.10 -16.19 0.00
CA GLU A 135 -24.55 -16.15 0.23
C GLU A 135 -25.37 -16.00 -1.05
N GLN A 136 -24.85 -15.22 -2.02
CA GLN A 136 -25.57 -14.85 -3.24
C GLN A 136 -24.93 -15.45 -4.50
N GLY A 137 -23.76 -16.09 -4.39
CA GLY A 137 -23.05 -16.65 -5.54
C GLY A 137 -22.48 -15.60 -6.49
N VAL A 138 -22.31 -14.36 -6.01
CA VAL A 138 -21.84 -13.24 -6.82
C VAL A 138 -20.33 -13.24 -6.89
N HIS A 139 -19.78 -13.24 -8.09
CA HIS A 139 -18.34 -13.18 -8.31
C HIS A 139 -17.93 -11.73 -8.58
N LYS A 140 -16.98 -11.20 -7.80
CA LYS A 140 -16.39 -9.88 -8.04
C LYS A 140 -14.95 -10.02 -8.48
N TYR A 141 -14.63 -9.47 -9.65
CA TYR A 141 -13.26 -9.39 -10.15
C TYR A 141 -12.82 -7.93 -10.19
N TYR A 142 -11.53 -7.68 -10.01
CA TYR A 142 -10.97 -6.35 -10.01
C TYR A 142 -9.92 -6.18 -11.08
N SER A 143 -9.85 -4.98 -11.63
CA SER A 143 -8.85 -4.54 -12.59
C SER A 143 -8.26 -3.22 -12.15
N LEU A 144 -6.95 -3.20 -11.95
CA LEU A 144 -6.14 -2.03 -11.64
C LEU A 144 -5.55 -1.47 -12.92
N HIS A 145 -5.68 -0.16 -13.11
CA HIS A 145 -5.04 0.60 -14.17
C HIS A 145 -4.09 1.64 -13.57
N ILE A 146 -2.83 1.61 -13.98
CA ILE A 146 -1.84 2.63 -13.65
C ILE A 146 -1.79 3.66 -14.79
N HIS A 147 -2.23 4.88 -14.49
CA HIS A 147 -2.23 6.00 -15.45
C HIS A 147 -0.86 6.69 -15.51
N GLU A 148 -0.23 6.91 -14.36
CA GLU A 148 1.01 7.66 -14.23
C GLU A 148 1.90 7.07 -13.12
N VAL A 149 3.22 7.17 -13.31
CA VAL A 149 4.27 6.89 -12.33
C VAL A 149 5.09 8.16 -12.21
N ASN A 150 5.17 8.73 -11.00
CA ASN A 150 5.87 9.98 -10.69
C ASN A 150 5.48 11.16 -11.60
N GLY A 151 4.22 11.22 -12.06
CA GLY A 151 3.71 12.26 -12.95
C GLY A 151 4.07 12.07 -14.44
N HIS A 152 4.60 10.90 -14.79
CA HIS A 152 4.92 10.52 -16.17
C HIS A 152 4.14 9.27 -16.57
N ARG A 153 4.00 9.05 -17.88
CA ARG A 153 3.37 7.82 -18.40
C ARG A 153 4.25 6.61 -17.99
N PRO A 154 3.66 5.47 -17.59
CA PRO A 154 4.42 4.27 -17.25
C PRO A 154 5.33 3.82 -18.40
N GLU A 155 6.59 3.56 -18.08
CA GLU A 155 7.58 2.98 -18.99
C GLU A 155 7.70 1.46 -18.76
N PRO A 156 8.27 0.69 -19.71
CA PRO A 156 8.42 -0.76 -19.54
C PRO A 156 9.19 -1.17 -18.27
N ALA A 157 10.13 -0.35 -17.81
CA ALA A 157 10.86 -0.58 -16.57
C ALA A 157 9.96 -0.48 -15.32
N ASP A 158 8.95 0.39 -15.35
CA ASP A 158 8.00 0.56 -14.25
C ASP A 158 7.09 -0.67 -14.10
N ILE A 159 6.83 -1.39 -15.18
CA ILE A 159 5.92 -2.53 -15.19
C ILE A 159 6.45 -3.67 -14.33
N GLN A 160 7.73 -4.01 -14.47
CA GLN A 160 8.33 -5.06 -13.63
C GLN A 160 8.35 -4.62 -12.17
N ARG A 161 8.74 -3.36 -11.91
CA ARG A 161 8.78 -2.79 -10.56
C ARG A 161 7.41 -2.81 -9.88
N ILE A 162 6.37 -2.38 -10.59
CA ILE A 162 5.00 -2.37 -10.07
C ILE A 162 4.50 -3.79 -9.86
N ALA A 163 4.76 -4.70 -10.79
CA ALA A 163 4.41 -6.11 -10.60
C ALA A 163 5.08 -6.71 -9.36
N ASP A 164 6.37 -6.43 -9.15
CA ASP A 164 7.09 -6.86 -7.95
C ASP A 164 6.48 -6.25 -6.67
N LEU A 165 6.07 -4.99 -6.72
CA LEU A 165 5.47 -4.27 -5.60
C LEU A 165 4.13 -4.88 -5.16
N ILE A 166 3.25 -5.19 -6.12
CA ILE A 166 1.93 -5.78 -5.87
C ILE A 166 1.96 -7.31 -5.77
N GLY A 167 3.12 -7.94 -5.99
CA GLY A 167 3.31 -9.38 -5.89
C GLY A 167 2.84 -10.20 -7.10
N VAL A 168 2.61 -9.56 -8.24
CA VAL A 168 2.24 -10.21 -9.50
C VAL A 168 3.48 -10.87 -10.11
N ARG A 169 3.38 -12.17 -10.43
CA ARG A 169 4.45 -12.90 -11.10
C ARG A 169 4.08 -13.03 -12.58
N PHE A 170 4.95 -12.56 -13.47
CA PHE A 170 4.82 -12.91 -14.88
C PHE A 170 5.21 -14.38 -15.07
N ASP A 171 4.40 -15.16 -15.78
CA ASP A 171 4.76 -16.53 -16.19
C ASP A 171 6.04 -16.56 -17.05
N HIS A 172 6.40 -15.44 -17.68
CA HIS A 172 7.67 -15.24 -18.37
C HIS A 172 8.30 -13.91 -17.91
N PRO A 173 9.53 -13.91 -17.34
CA PRO A 173 10.21 -12.65 -17.03
C PRO A 173 10.35 -11.83 -18.30
N MET A 174 9.92 -10.58 -18.27
CA MET A 174 9.98 -9.68 -19.41
C MET A 174 11.45 -9.49 -19.79
N GLN A 175 11.90 -10.15 -20.86
CA GLN A 175 13.22 -9.88 -21.43
C GLN A 175 13.17 -8.46 -22.03
N LEU A 176 13.66 -7.48 -21.26
CA LEU A 176 14.01 -6.15 -21.77
C LEU A 176 15.17 -6.34 -22.75
N GLU A 177 14.87 -6.63 -24.02
CA GLU A 177 15.89 -6.57 -25.06
C GLU A 177 16.34 -5.11 -25.22
N PRO A 178 17.66 -4.83 -25.19
CA PRO A 178 18.17 -3.50 -25.49
C PRO A 178 17.73 -3.11 -26.91
N PRO A 179 17.51 -1.81 -27.19
CA PRO A 179 17.02 -1.37 -28.49
C PRO A 179 17.96 -1.89 -29.59
N ALA A 180 17.44 -2.79 -30.42
CA ALA A 180 18.16 -3.28 -31.58
C ALA A 180 18.46 -2.07 -32.47
N HIS A 181 19.75 -1.78 -32.59
CA HIS A 181 20.30 -0.82 -33.52
C HIS A 181 19.68 -1.01 -34.90
N GLU A 182 19.27 0.13 -35.48
CA GLU A 182 19.03 0.44 -36.88
C GLU A 182 19.40 -0.71 -37.83
N GLN A 183 18.40 -1.49 -38.27
CA GLN A 183 18.53 -2.17 -39.56
C GLN A 183 18.27 -1.15 -40.65
N GLU A 184 19.39 -0.57 -41.08
CA GLU A 184 19.65 0.03 -42.38
C GLU A 184 18.68 -0.50 -43.44
N GLY A 185 17.88 0.41 -44.02
CA GLY A 185 16.91 0.09 -45.07
C GLY A 185 17.59 -0.51 -46.29
N PRO A 186 16.87 -1.31 -47.10
CA PRO A 186 17.46 -1.90 -48.30
C PRO A 186 17.88 -0.80 -49.28
N ASP A 187 19.18 -0.71 -49.53
CA ASP A 187 19.77 0.14 -50.55
C ASP A 187 19.25 -0.31 -51.92
N LEU A 188 18.47 0.57 -52.56
CA LEU A 188 18.00 0.39 -53.94
C LEU A 188 19.18 0.61 -54.88
N CYS A 189 19.78 -0.47 -55.40
CA CYS A 189 20.72 -0.37 -56.52
C CYS A 189 20.53 -1.51 -57.54
N LEU A 190 20.01 -1.08 -58.71
CA LEU A 190 20.03 -1.62 -60.08
C LEU A 190 19.24 -2.89 -60.42
#